data_AF-A0A519LV85-F1
#
_entry.id   AF-A0A519LV85-F1
#
_cell.length_a   1.000
_cell.length_b   1.000
_cell.length_c   1.000
_cell.angle_alpha   90.00
_cell.angle_beta   90.00
_cell.angle_gamma   90.00
#
_symmetry.space_group_name_H-M   'P 1'
#
loop_
_entity.id
_entity.type
_entity.pdbx_description
1 polymer ?
#
loop_
_entity_poly.entity_id
_entity_poly.type
_entity_poly.pdbx_seq_one_letter_code
_entity_poly.pdbx_strand_id
1 'polypeptide(L)'
;MLSCLFVSCFKNEKQPQPVSGKTNTISIIIDDQLWYGEVGDSIRNKFASPVLGLPQEEPLFTINQYPAKLLEGFVTDSRSIIVVKKAATDKFEIKHNSKSLPHNTFRIYGKSVDDIICSIELNSAQIIKTIRDSEIQKIQEDNSKSLINPTIIKNKFHIDLKIPSGYEYMLHKKNFIWLKKEIISGNTSLLIYQIPLQKLKQGTDVVENIVKMRDSVGRYIKGREPNTQMITGEAYAPYFFTTELDGKKTFETKGTWELRNDFMTGPFVNYAIIDKRYNRILVIEGFCYSPSNQARDLMLELEAIIKSVKVAKR
;
A
#
# COMPACT_ATOMS: atom_id res chain seq x y z
N MET A 1 -55.07 -18.24 -40.69
CA MET A 1 -54.46 -17.78 -39.42
C MET A 1 -52.96 -17.91 -39.54
N LEU A 2 -52.25 -16.78 -39.65
CA LEU A 2 -50.81 -16.72 -39.81
C LEU A 2 -50.19 -16.78 -38.40
N SER A 3 -49.53 -17.90 -38.08
CA SER A 3 -48.90 -18.13 -36.78
C SER A 3 -47.50 -17.51 -36.76
N CYS A 4 -47.34 -16.38 -36.07
CA CYS A 4 -46.04 -15.77 -35.81
C CYS A 4 -45.37 -16.44 -34.61
N LEU A 5 -44.28 -17.17 -34.87
CA LEU A 5 -43.38 -17.69 -33.84
C LEU A 5 -42.47 -16.53 -33.37
N PHE A 6 -42.70 -16.04 -32.15
CA PHE A 6 -41.75 -15.16 -31.47
C PHE A 6 -40.61 -15.99 -30.89
N VAL A 7 -39.45 -15.93 -31.53
CA VAL A 7 -38.18 -16.43 -30.97
C VAL A 7 -37.66 -15.37 -29.99
N SER A 8 -37.90 -15.60 -28.70
CA SER A 8 -37.27 -14.81 -27.63
C SER A 8 -35.79 -15.17 -27.54
N CYS A 9 -34.94 -14.24 -27.95
CA CYS A 9 -33.50 -14.35 -27.79
C CYS A 9 -33.16 -14.00 -26.33
N PHE A 10 -32.92 -15.01 -25.49
CA PHE A 10 -32.33 -14.81 -24.16
C PHE A 10 -30.91 -14.27 -24.33
N LYS A 11 -30.77 -12.94 -24.36
CA LYS A 11 -29.51 -12.29 -24.06
C LYS A 11 -29.20 -12.59 -22.60
N ASN A 12 -28.23 -13.48 -22.38
CA ASN A 12 -27.50 -13.52 -21.11
C ASN A 12 -26.83 -12.16 -20.92
N GLU A 13 -27.53 -11.24 -20.26
CA GLU A 13 -26.91 -10.08 -19.66
C GLU A 13 -25.89 -10.62 -18.65
N LYS A 14 -24.61 -10.60 -19.03
CA LYS A 14 -23.54 -10.69 -18.05
C LYS A 14 -23.73 -9.49 -17.13
N GLN A 15 -24.31 -9.73 -15.96
CA GLN A 15 -24.24 -8.77 -14.87
C GLN A 15 -22.77 -8.37 -14.71
N PRO A 16 -22.45 -7.08 -14.52
CA PRO A 16 -21.10 -6.69 -14.16
C PRO A 16 -20.79 -7.38 -12.83
N GLN A 17 -19.89 -8.37 -12.83
CA GLN A 17 -19.52 -9.06 -11.59
C GLN A 17 -18.88 -8.02 -10.64
N PRO A 18 -19.46 -7.75 -9.46
CA PRO A 18 -18.86 -6.85 -8.50
C PRO A 18 -17.83 -7.66 -7.72
N VAL A 19 -16.59 -7.78 -8.20
CA VAL A 19 -15.55 -8.47 -7.42
C VAL A 19 -14.72 -7.45 -6.66
N SER A 20 -15.32 -6.88 -5.62
CA SER A 20 -14.62 -6.01 -4.67
C SER A 20 -13.95 -6.86 -3.59
N GLY A 21 -12.85 -7.51 -3.93
CA GLY A 21 -12.01 -8.15 -2.93
C GLY A 21 -11.51 -7.13 -1.90
N LYS A 22 -11.56 -7.51 -0.62
CA LYS A 22 -11.05 -6.68 0.46
C LYS A 22 -9.54 -6.44 0.27
N THR A 23 -9.09 -5.24 0.61
CA THR A 23 -7.68 -4.85 0.55
C THR A 23 -6.82 -5.75 1.43
N ASN A 24 -5.59 -6.02 0.98
CA ASN A 24 -4.62 -6.87 1.69
C ASN A 24 -5.19 -8.22 2.16
N THR A 25 -6.14 -8.81 1.43
CA THR A 25 -6.72 -10.11 1.77
C THR A 25 -6.25 -11.16 0.77
N ILE A 26 -5.75 -12.30 1.26
CA ILE A 26 -5.31 -13.41 0.41
C ILE A 26 -6.10 -14.68 0.70
N SER A 27 -6.36 -15.46 -0.34
CA SER A 27 -6.96 -16.79 -0.23
C SER A 27 -5.88 -17.87 -0.30
N ILE A 28 -5.81 -18.75 0.69
CA ILE A 28 -4.91 -19.90 0.70
C ILE A 28 -5.74 -21.16 0.45
N ILE A 29 -5.50 -21.82 -0.68
CA ILE A 29 -6.14 -23.09 -1.02
C ILE A 29 -5.14 -24.21 -0.72
N ILE A 30 -5.44 -25.02 0.29
CA ILE A 30 -4.50 -26.00 0.86
C ILE A 30 -5.27 -27.15 1.52
N ASP A 31 -4.69 -28.35 1.53
CA ASP A 31 -5.21 -29.48 2.30
C ASP A 31 -5.09 -29.23 3.81
N ASP A 32 -6.11 -29.59 4.58
CA ASP A 32 -6.17 -29.32 6.03
C ASP A 32 -4.96 -29.88 6.79
N GLN A 33 -4.47 -31.06 6.40
CA GLN A 33 -3.29 -31.68 7.01
C GLN A 33 -2.03 -30.80 6.86
N LEU A 34 -1.85 -30.12 5.72
CA LEU A 34 -0.74 -29.20 5.50
C LEU A 34 -0.98 -27.88 6.23
N TRP A 35 -2.22 -27.41 6.30
CA TRP A 35 -2.59 -26.15 6.96
C TRP A 35 -2.40 -26.16 8.47
N TYR A 36 -2.73 -27.28 9.12
CA TYR A 36 -2.55 -27.47 10.56
C TYR A 36 -1.13 -27.95 10.93
N GLY A 37 -0.27 -28.17 9.94
CA GLY A 37 1.14 -28.55 10.14
C GLY A 37 2.13 -27.41 9.79
N GLU A 38 3.40 -27.79 9.66
CA GLU A 38 4.54 -26.86 9.47
C GLU A 38 4.43 -26.01 8.20
N VAL A 39 3.77 -26.52 7.15
CA VAL A 39 3.50 -25.73 5.93
C VAL A 39 2.61 -24.53 6.25
N GLY A 40 1.52 -24.74 6.99
CA GLY A 40 0.63 -23.66 7.40
C GLY A 40 1.32 -22.64 8.29
N ASP A 41 2.21 -23.09 9.18
CA ASP A 41 3.01 -22.19 10.03
C ASP A 41 3.98 -21.35 9.19
N SER A 42 4.67 -21.95 8.22
CA SER A 42 5.52 -21.23 7.26
C SER A 42 4.72 -20.17 6.48
N ILE A 43 3.51 -20.50 6.01
CA ILE A 43 2.61 -19.54 5.35
C ILE A 43 2.27 -18.38 6.28
N ARG A 44 1.84 -18.65 7.51
CA ARG A 44 1.49 -17.58 8.48
C ARG A 44 2.71 -16.72 8.82
N ASN A 45 3.87 -17.33 9.04
CA ASN A 45 5.12 -16.61 9.34
C ASN A 45 5.54 -15.65 8.22
N LYS A 46 5.28 -15.98 6.95
CA LYS A 46 5.63 -15.12 5.82
C LYS A 46 4.56 -14.11 5.45
N PHE A 47 3.31 -14.54 5.37
CA PHE A 47 2.23 -13.73 4.80
C PHE A 47 1.40 -12.99 5.85
N ALA A 48 1.52 -13.36 7.13
CA ALA A 48 0.96 -12.61 8.25
C ALA A 48 2.05 -11.96 9.12
N SER A 49 3.27 -11.80 8.61
CA SER A 49 4.33 -11.04 9.30
C SER A 49 3.89 -9.59 9.54
N PRO A 50 4.39 -8.92 10.60
CA PRO A 50 4.02 -7.53 10.89
C PRO A 50 4.38 -6.55 9.76
N VAL A 51 3.52 -5.55 9.53
CA VAL A 51 3.79 -4.41 8.67
C VAL A 51 4.75 -3.45 9.36
N LEU A 52 5.85 -3.12 8.68
CA LEU A 52 6.86 -2.23 9.22
C LEU A 52 6.36 -0.79 9.36
N GLY A 53 6.67 -0.17 10.50
CA GLY A 53 6.39 1.25 10.78
C GLY A 53 4.99 1.55 11.32
N LEU A 54 4.22 0.52 11.71
CA LEU A 54 2.97 0.70 12.45
C LEU A 54 3.22 0.76 13.97
N PRO A 55 2.45 1.57 14.72
CA PRO A 55 2.54 1.60 16.20
C PRO A 55 2.00 0.33 16.84
N GLN A 56 0.96 -0.26 16.26
CA GLN A 56 0.41 -1.56 16.62
C GLN A 56 0.73 -2.56 15.52
N GLU A 57 1.14 -3.77 15.89
CA GLU A 57 1.43 -4.82 14.92
C GLU A 57 0.15 -5.25 14.18
N GLU A 58 0.21 -5.18 12.86
CA GLU A 58 -0.83 -5.66 11.96
C GLU A 58 -0.19 -6.56 10.89
N PRO A 59 -0.81 -7.70 10.52
CA PRO A 59 -0.25 -8.63 9.55
C PRO A 59 -0.24 -8.04 8.15
N LEU A 60 0.77 -8.39 7.33
CA LEU A 60 0.85 -8.00 5.91
C LEU A 60 -0.47 -8.28 5.17
N PHE A 61 -1.04 -9.47 5.38
CA PHE A 61 -2.29 -9.87 4.77
C PHE A 61 -3.26 -10.50 5.78
N THR A 62 -4.55 -10.26 5.55
CA THR A 62 -5.63 -11.07 6.13
C THR A 62 -5.71 -12.38 5.35
N ILE A 63 -5.51 -13.51 6.03
CA ILE A 63 -5.46 -14.84 5.41
C ILE A 63 -6.80 -15.55 5.57
N ASN A 64 -7.41 -15.94 4.44
CA ASN A 64 -8.57 -16.82 4.42
C ASN A 64 -8.15 -18.19 3.88
N GLN A 65 -8.31 -19.24 4.69
CA GLN A 65 -8.03 -20.61 4.25
C GLN A 65 -9.26 -21.25 3.61
N TYR A 66 -9.01 -22.05 2.57
CA TYR A 66 -10.01 -22.79 1.82
C TYR A 66 -9.52 -24.22 1.58
N PRO A 67 -10.39 -25.24 1.73
CA PRO A 67 -10.01 -26.62 1.46
C PRO A 67 -9.66 -26.84 -0.02
N ALA A 68 -8.67 -27.70 -0.29
CA ALA A 68 -8.18 -28.00 -1.64
C ALA A 68 -9.25 -28.48 -2.64
N LYS A 69 -10.36 -29.04 -2.15
CA LYS A 69 -11.49 -29.48 -2.97
C LYS A 69 -12.21 -28.33 -3.70
N LEU A 70 -11.99 -27.07 -3.30
CA LEU A 70 -12.60 -25.88 -3.92
C LEU A 70 -11.89 -25.43 -5.21
N LEU A 71 -10.88 -26.14 -5.69
CA LEU A 71 -10.16 -25.79 -6.92
C LEU A 71 -11.03 -25.79 -8.20
N GLU A 72 -12.18 -26.47 -8.19
CA GLU A 72 -13.08 -26.52 -9.34
C GLU A 72 -14.26 -25.55 -9.17
N GLY A 73 -14.18 -24.40 -9.85
CA GLY A 73 -15.33 -23.51 -10.09
C GLY A 73 -15.64 -22.47 -9.02
N PHE A 74 -14.92 -22.43 -7.90
CA PHE A 74 -15.12 -21.38 -6.89
C PHE A 74 -14.37 -20.09 -7.22
N VAL A 75 -15.13 -19.00 -7.32
CA VAL A 75 -14.62 -17.63 -7.31
C VAL A 75 -14.37 -17.27 -5.84
N THR A 76 -13.12 -17.13 -5.43
CA THR A 76 -12.83 -16.53 -4.12
C THR A 76 -12.96 -15.02 -4.24
N ASP A 77 -13.44 -14.35 -3.20
CA ASP A 77 -13.56 -12.89 -3.19
C ASP A 77 -12.20 -12.17 -3.18
N SER A 78 -11.09 -12.88 -2.95
CA SER A 78 -9.75 -12.28 -2.95
C SER A 78 -9.20 -12.03 -4.37
N ARG A 79 -8.46 -10.92 -4.50
CA ARG A 79 -7.63 -10.60 -5.67
C ARG A 79 -6.36 -11.45 -5.76
N SER A 80 -5.96 -12.12 -4.69
CA SER A 80 -4.72 -12.91 -4.66
C SER A 80 -4.94 -14.28 -4.02
N ILE A 81 -4.63 -15.33 -4.78
CA ILE A 81 -4.84 -16.72 -4.40
C ILE A 81 -3.49 -17.43 -4.37
N ILE A 82 -3.20 -18.14 -3.30
CA ILE A 82 -2.03 -19.03 -3.19
C ILE A 82 -2.55 -20.46 -3.06
N VAL A 83 -2.23 -21.31 -4.04
CA VAL A 83 -2.56 -22.73 -4.04
C VAL A 83 -1.33 -23.51 -3.59
N VAL A 84 -1.48 -24.28 -2.52
CA VAL A 84 -0.41 -25.11 -1.97
C VAL A 84 -0.85 -26.57 -2.00
N LYS A 85 -0.08 -27.43 -2.67
CA LYS A 85 -0.47 -28.84 -2.84
C LYS A 85 0.75 -29.76 -2.93
N LYS A 86 0.64 -30.93 -2.30
CA LYS A 86 1.60 -32.03 -2.51
C LYS A 86 1.44 -32.64 -3.90
N ALA A 87 2.51 -32.75 -4.67
CA ALA A 87 2.48 -33.26 -6.04
C ALA A 87 3.72 -34.11 -6.37
N ALA A 88 3.70 -34.84 -7.49
CA ALA A 88 4.83 -35.67 -7.91
C ALA A 88 6.08 -34.86 -8.32
N THR A 89 5.94 -33.55 -8.52
CA THR A 89 7.00 -32.66 -9.00
C THR A 89 6.95 -31.33 -8.27
N ASP A 90 8.12 -30.77 -7.99
CA ASP A 90 8.26 -29.46 -7.37
C ASP A 90 8.08 -28.38 -8.44
N LYS A 91 7.17 -27.44 -8.19
CA LYS A 91 6.84 -26.40 -9.18
C LYS A 91 6.31 -25.15 -8.50
N PHE A 92 6.87 -24.02 -8.90
CA PHE A 92 6.32 -22.70 -8.61
C PHE A 92 5.79 -22.06 -9.89
N GLU A 93 4.56 -21.56 -9.86
CA GLU A 93 3.97 -20.80 -10.96
C GLU A 93 3.34 -19.51 -10.45
N ILE A 94 3.51 -18.43 -11.21
CA ILE A 94 2.70 -17.22 -11.08
C ILE A 94 1.82 -17.12 -12.33
N LYS A 95 0.51 -17.06 -12.13
CA LYS A 95 -0.46 -16.82 -13.19
C LYS A 95 -1.16 -15.50 -12.93
N HIS A 96 -1.13 -14.63 -13.95
CA HIS A 96 -1.89 -13.39 -13.97
C HIS A 96 -3.08 -13.59 -14.89
N ASN A 97 -4.30 -13.37 -14.40
CA ASN A 97 -5.45 -13.26 -15.28
C ASN A 97 -5.63 -11.80 -15.67
N SER A 98 -5.42 -11.48 -16.96
CA SER A 98 -5.37 -10.11 -17.46
C SER A 98 -6.73 -9.54 -17.89
N LYS A 99 -7.83 -10.31 -17.77
CA LYS A 99 -9.10 -9.95 -18.43
C LYS A 99 -9.99 -8.97 -17.65
N SER A 100 -9.89 -8.85 -16.32
CA SER A 100 -10.61 -7.80 -15.56
C SER A 100 -10.30 -7.88 -14.05
N LEU A 101 -9.35 -7.07 -13.55
CA LEU A 101 -8.78 -7.04 -12.19
C LEU A 101 -7.57 -7.98 -12.02
N PRO A 102 -6.54 -7.56 -11.24
CA PRO A 102 -5.39 -8.39 -10.98
C PRO A 102 -5.79 -9.55 -10.06
N HIS A 103 -6.19 -10.66 -10.67
CA HIS A 103 -6.26 -11.93 -9.98
C HIS A 103 -4.89 -12.60 -10.10
N ASN A 104 -4.08 -12.43 -9.07
CA ASN A 104 -2.79 -13.12 -8.97
C ASN A 104 -3.04 -14.52 -8.42
N THR A 105 -2.62 -15.54 -9.15
CA THR A 105 -2.63 -16.92 -8.67
C THR A 105 -1.20 -17.42 -8.56
N PHE A 106 -0.79 -17.75 -7.35
CA PHE A 106 0.49 -18.37 -7.04
C PHE A 106 0.27 -19.85 -6.78
N ARG A 107 1.06 -20.72 -7.38
CA ARG A 107 0.97 -22.17 -7.17
C ARG A 107 2.27 -22.70 -6.66
N ILE A 108 2.22 -23.38 -5.52
CA ILE A 108 3.36 -23.99 -4.85
C ILE A 108 3.06 -25.49 -4.77
N TYR A 109 3.79 -26.25 -5.58
CA TYR A 109 3.76 -27.69 -5.59
C TYR A 109 5.09 -28.25 -5.10
N GLY A 110 5.02 -29.28 -4.26
CA GLY A 110 6.22 -29.97 -3.74
C GLY A 110 5.96 -31.44 -3.47
N LYS A 111 7.02 -32.26 -3.53
CA LYS A 111 6.96 -33.71 -3.28
C LYS A 111 6.81 -34.05 -1.80
N SER A 112 7.42 -33.24 -0.93
CA SER A 112 7.39 -33.38 0.52
C SER A 112 6.95 -32.09 1.21
N VAL A 113 6.79 -32.14 2.53
CA VAL A 113 6.54 -30.94 3.37
C VAL A 113 7.73 -29.98 3.26
N ASP A 114 8.95 -30.49 3.35
CA ASP A 114 10.18 -29.70 3.28
C ASP A 114 10.33 -28.99 1.92
N ASP A 115 10.00 -29.66 0.82
CA ASP A 115 10.06 -29.07 -0.52
C ASP A 115 9.07 -27.89 -0.64
N ILE A 116 7.88 -28.02 -0.06
CA ILE A 116 6.87 -26.95 -0.05
C ILE A 116 7.35 -25.77 0.79
N ILE A 117 7.87 -26.02 2.01
CA ILE A 117 8.40 -24.98 2.89
C ILE A 117 9.56 -24.24 2.20
N CYS A 118 10.51 -24.98 1.63
CA CYS A 118 11.63 -24.41 0.86
C CYS A 118 11.11 -23.50 -0.28
N SER A 119 10.09 -23.94 -1.01
CA SER A 119 9.48 -23.13 -2.07
C SER A 119 8.78 -21.87 -1.53
N ILE A 120 8.10 -21.94 -0.39
CA ILE A 120 7.50 -20.76 0.28
C ILE A 120 8.61 -19.77 0.66
N GLU A 121 9.68 -20.25 1.30
CA GLU A 121 10.82 -19.42 1.73
C GLU A 121 11.44 -18.68 0.54
N LEU A 122 11.78 -19.41 -0.52
CA LEU A 122 12.43 -18.87 -1.73
C LEU A 122 11.56 -17.86 -2.47
N ASN A 123 10.23 -18.04 -2.50
CA ASN A 123 9.34 -17.25 -3.36
C ASN A 123 8.52 -16.19 -2.61
N SER A 124 8.45 -16.25 -1.27
CA SER A 124 7.61 -15.36 -0.44
C SER A 124 7.81 -13.87 -0.75
N ALA A 125 9.05 -13.40 -0.88
CA ALA A 125 9.35 -12.00 -1.18
C ALA A 125 8.77 -11.55 -2.54
N GLN A 126 8.87 -12.38 -3.57
CA GLN A 126 8.29 -12.10 -4.89
C GLN A 126 6.76 -12.09 -4.84
N ILE A 127 6.16 -13.04 -4.13
CA ILE A 127 4.70 -13.13 -3.95
C ILE A 127 4.19 -11.87 -3.24
N ILE A 128 4.76 -11.51 -2.09
CA ILE A 128 4.39 -10.32 -1.31
C ILE A 128 4.48 -9.06 -2.18
N LYS A 129 5.59 -8.89 -2.92
CA LYS A 129 5.78 -7.75 -3.82
C LYS A 129 4.69 -7.70 -4.90
N THR A 130 4.43 -8.83 -5.57
CA THR A 130 3.45 -8.92 -6.65
C THR A 130 2.04 -8.56 -6.17
N ILE A 131 1.65 -9.05 -4.99
CA ILE A 131 0.37 -8.72 -4.36
C ILE A 131 0.31 -7.23 -4.04
N ARG A 132 1.32 -6.67 -3.34
CA ARG A 132 1.36 -5.25 -2.99
C ARG A 132 1.28 -4.33 -4.20
N ASP A 133 2.03 -4.62 -5.26
CA ASP A 133 2.02 -3.83 -6.49
C ASP A 133 0.63 -3.83 -7.15
N SER A 134 -0.05 -4.98 -7.12
CA SER A 134 -1.42 -5.13 -7.65
C SER A 134 -2.45 -4.37 -6.80
N GLU A 135 -2.32 -4.40 -5.48
CA GLU A 135 -3.18 -3.63 -4.56
C GLU A 135 -2.99 -2.13 -4.76
N ILE A 136 -1.75 -1.65 -4.87
CA ILE A 136 -1.44 -0.25 -5.18
C ILE A 136 -2.06 0.16 -6.52
N GLN A 137 -1.90 -0.66 -7.55
CA GLN A 137 -2.50 -0.39 -8.86
C GLN A 137 -4.02 -0.29 -8.75
N LYS A 138 -4.67 -1.22 -8.06
CA LYS A 138 -6.12 -1.22 -7.85
C LYS A 138 -6.60 0.05 -7.14
N ILE A 139 -5.90 0.47 -6.08
CA ILE A 139 -6.22 1.71 -5.36
C ILE A 139 -6.04 2.93 -6.26
N GLN A 140 -4.97 2.98 -7.07
CA GLN A 140 -4.76 4.07 -8.02
C GLN A 140 -5.83 4.12 -9.11
N GLU A 141 -6.31 2.97 -9.59
CA GLU A 141 -7.45 2.87 -10.50
C GLU A 141 -8.72 3.42 -9.84
N ASP A 142 -9.01 3.04 -8.59
CA ASP A 142 -10.17 3.56 -7.85
C ASP A 142 -10.08 5.06 -7.61
N ASN A 143 -8.92 5.56 -7.17
CA ASN A 143 -8.68 6.98 -6.96
C ASN A 143 -8.93 7.78 -8.25
N SER A 144 -8.55 7.22 -9.40
CA SER A 144 -8.71 7.90 -10.70
C SER A 144 -10.16 8.16 -11.12
N LYS A 145 -11.13 7.50 -10.47
CA LYS A 145 -12.57 7.72 -10.72
C LYS A 145 -13.03 9.11 -10.28
N SER A 146 -12.41 9.68 -9.25
CA SER A 146 -12.75 11.01 -8.75
C SER A 146 -11.55 11.62 -8.04
N LEU A 147 -10.94 12.63 -8.66
CA LEU A 147 -9.74 13.31 -8.16
C LEU A 147 -10.06 14.75 -7.76
N ILE A 148 -9.29 15.29 -6.82
CA ILE A 148 -9.31 16.75 -6.57
C ILE A 148 -8.73 17.51 -7.77
N ASN A 149 -8.99 18.82 -7.85
CA ASN A 149 -8.40 19.66 -8.89
C ASN A 149 -6.85 19.68 -8.75
N PRO A 150 -6.10 19.23 -9.77
CA PRO A 150 -4.64 19.11 -9.68
C PRO A 150 -3.91 20.45 -9.79
N THR A 151 -4.58 21.52 -10.22
CA THR A 151 -3.97 22.80 -10.62
C THR A 151 -3.06 23.39 -9.55
N ILE A 152 -3.49 23.37 -8.29
CA ILE A 152 -2.74 23.97 -7.17
C ILE A 152 -1.40 23.24 -6.97
N ILE A 153 -1.44 21.91 -6.92
CA ILE A 153 -0.25 21.06 -6.69
C ILE A 153 0.65 21.10 -7.93
N LYS A 154 0.07 21.00 -9.12
CA LYS A 154 0.79 21.04 -10.40
C LYS A 154 1.56 22.35 -10.58
N ASN A 155 0.91 23.48 -10.34
CA ASN A 155 1.55 24.79 -10.53
C ASN A 155 2.63 25.07 -9.47
N LYS A 156 2.42 24.61 -8.23
CA LYS A 156 3.36 24.85 -7.12
C LYS A 156 4.59 23.94 -7.17
N PHE A 157 4.38 22.67 -7.46
CA PHE A 157 5.42 21.65 -7.36
C PHE A 157 5.83 21.04 -8.70
N HIS A 158 5.19 21.40 -9.81
CA HIS A 158 5.47 20.81 -11.13
C HIS A 158 5.36 19.28 -11.12
N ILE A 159 4.34 18.77 -10.43
CA ILE A 159 4.02 17.34 -10.37
C ILE A 159 2.56 17.09 -10.69
N ASP A 160 2.26 15.94 -11.26
CA ASP A 160 0.94 15.36 -11.26
C ASP A 160 0.86 14.30 -10.15
N LEU A 161 -0.24 14.29 -9.39
CA LEU A 161 -0.47 13.36 -8.28
C LEU A 161 -1.96 12.98 -8.25
N LYS A 162 -2.27 11.69 -8.20
CA LYS A 162 -3.65 11.17 -8.20
C LYS A 162 -4.22 11.14 -6.79
N ILE A 163 -4.61 12.30 -6.28
CA ILE A 163 -5.26 12.43 -4.97
C ILE A 163 -6.77 12.29 -5.14
N PRO A 164 -7.42 11.29 -4.52
CA PRO A 164 -8.86 11.10 -4.62
C PRO A 164 -9.63 12.26 -3.99
N SER A 165 -10.88 12.44 -4.40
CA SER A 165 -11.79 13.39 -3.76
C SER A 165 -12.01 13.06 -2.27
N GLY A 166 -12.41 14.08 -1.51
CA GLY A 166 -12.56 14.02 -0.05
C GLY A 166 -11.33 14.49 0.74
N TYR A 167 -10.20 14.77 0.09
CA TYR A 167 -9.11 15.53 0.71
C TYR A 167 -9.38 17.04 0.62
N GLU A 168 -9.20 17.71 1.75
CA GLU A 168 -9.34 19.15 1.92
C GLU A 168 -7.97 19.79 2.20
N TYR A 169 -7.79 21.01 1.73
CA TYR A 169 -6.56 21.76 1.93
C TYR A 169 -6.55 22.44 3.30
N MET A 170 -5.67 21.98 4.18
CA MET A 170 -5.57 22.48 5.57
C MET A 170 -4.60 23.66 5.68
N LEU A 171 -3.48 23.62 4.96
CA LEU A 171 -2.48 24.68 5.03
C LEU A 171 -1.70 24.83 3.73
N HIS A 172 -1.58 26.08 3.27
CA HIS A 172 -0.83 26.46 2.09
C HIS A 172 0.32 27.40 2.47
N LYS A 173 1.55 27.02 2.14
CA LYS A 173 2.73 27.88 2.24
C LYS A 173 3.53 27.83 0.94
N LYS A 174 4.61 28.63 0.84
CA LYS A 174 5.43 28.73 -0.37
C LYS A 174 5.90 27.36 -0.89
N ASN A 175 6.51 26.56 -0.02
CA ASN A 175 7.12 25.27 -0.35
C ASN A 175 6.40 24.08 0.35
N PHE A 176 5.15 24.25 0.78
CA PHE A 176 4.45 23.25 1.59
C PHE A 176 2.94 23.30 1.34
N ILE A 177 2.33 22.12 1.24
CA ILE A 177 0.88 21.88 1.26
C ILE A 177 0.60 20.76 2.25
N TRP A 178 -0.43 20.96 3.08
CA TRP A 178 -1.07 19.90 3.87
C TRP A 178 -2.50 19.70 3.40
N LEU A 179 -2.82 18.45 3.07
CA LEU A 179 -4.14 17.95 2.76
C LEU A 179 -4.59 16.96 3.84
N LYS A 180 -5.87 16.96 4.16
CA LYS A 180 -6.45 16.06 5.16
C LYS A 180 -7.78 15.52 4.66
N LYS A 181 -8.03 14.24 4.92
CA LYS A 181 -9.31 13.56 4.69
C LYS A 181 -9.78 12.96 6.00
N GLU A 182 -10.96 13.37 6.45
CA GLU A 182 -11.60 12.76 7.62
C GLU A 182 -12.05 11.33 7.29
N ILE A 183 -11.91 10.43 8.27
CA ILE A 183 -12.40 9.05 8.21
C ILE A 183 -13.20 8.74 9.48
N ILE A 184 -13.89 7.60 9.50
CA ILE A 184 -14.55 7.14 10.72
C ILE A 184 -13.48 6.97 11.80
N SER A 185 -13.65 7.67 12.93
CA SER A 185 -12.74 7.64 14.07
C SER A 185 -11.29 8.03 13.75
N GLY A 186 -11.07 9.06 12.91
CA GLY A 186 -9.72 9.54 12.63
C GLY A 186 -9.59 10.41 11.40
N ASN A 187 -8.36 10.53 10.89
CA ASN A 187 -8.08 11.17 9.60
C ASN A 187 -6.83 10.58 8.93
N THR A 188 -6.74 10.78 7.63
CA THR A 188 -5.53 10.59 6.83
C THR A 188 -5.05 11.94 6.35
N SER A 189 -3.74 12.13 6.30
CA SER A 189 -3.11 13.39 5.90
C SER A 189 -2.03 13.15 4.87
N LEU A 190 -1.95 14.07 3.91
CA LEU A 190 -0.91 14.09 2.89
C LEU A 190 -0.17 15.43 2.96
N LEU A 191 1.15 15.33 3.05
CA LEU A 191 2.09 16.42 3.07
C LEU A 191 2.87 16.43 1.77
N ILE A 192 2.94 17.59 1.13
CA ILE A 192 3.74 17.82 -0.07
C ILE A 192 4.63 19.02 0.19
N TYR A 193 5.94 18.82 0.16
CA TYR A 193 6.89 19.91 0.37
C TYR A 193 8.18 19.72 -0.39
N GLN A 194 8.96 20.80 -0.49
CA GLN A 194 10.25 20.76 -1.16
C GLN A 194 11.31 21.49 -0.35
N ILE A 195 12.52 20.94 -0.34
CA ILE A 195 13.70 21.55 0.27
C ILE A 195 14.87 21.59 -0.73
N PRO A 196 15.85 22.50 -0.56
CA PRO A 196 17.02 22.56 -1.43
C PRO A 196 17.81 21.24 -1.40
N LEU A 197 18.29 20.79 -2.56
CA LEU A 197 19.00 19.51 -2.69
C LEU A 197 20.25 19.40 -1.79
N GLN A 198 20.90 20.54 -1.50
CA GLN A 198 22.11 20.61 -0.67
C GLN A 198 21.86 20.25 0.81
N LYS A 199 20.60 20.17 1.24
CA LYS A 199 20.22 19.83 2.63
C LYS A 199 20.44 18.35 2.97
N LEU A 200 20.44 17.45 1.99
CA LEU A 200 20.91 16.07 2.18
C LEU A 200 22.41 16.05 1.87
N LYS A 201 23.25 16.22 2.90
CA LYS A 201 24.72 16.14 2.74
C LYS A 201 25.15 14.69 2.50
N GLN A 202 26.09 14.50 1.58
CA GLN A 202 26.80 13.23 1.43
C GLN A 202 27.72 13.02 2.65
N GLY A 203 27.70 11.82 3.25
CA GLY A 203 28.58 11.44 4.37
C GLY A 203 28.00 11.57 5.78
N THR A 204 26.80 12.13 5.93
CA THR A 204 26.05 12.15 7.21
C THR A 204 24.94 11.09 7.22
N ASP A 205 24.50 10.65 8.41
CA ASP A 205 23.37 9.74 8.56
C ASP A 205 22.14 10.28 7.81
N VAL A 206 21.75 9.58 6.74
CA VAL A 206 20.64 9.98 5.87
C VAL A 206 19.31 9.92 6.64
N VAL A 207 19.17 8.96 7.56
CA VAL A 207 17.96 8.80 8.38
C VAL A 207 17.82 9.98 9.31
N GLU A 208 18.89 10.36 10.02
CA GLU A 208 18.88 11.52 10.92
C GLU A 208 18.51 12.83 10.19
N ASN A 209 19.03 13.02 8.96
CA ASN A 209 18.67 14.17 8.14
C ASN A 209 17.19 14.18 7.74
N ILE A 210 16.62 13.01 7.41
CA ILE A 210 15.20 12.88 7.07
C ILE A 210 14.32 13.18 8.30
N VAL A 211 14.71 12.68 9.48
CA VAL A 211 14.01 12.97 10.75
C VAL A 211 14.04 14.47 11.05
N LYS A 212 15.22 15.10 11.02
CA LYS A 212 15.36 16.56 11.23
C LYS A 212 14.52 17.38 10.23
N MET A 213 14.48 16.94 8.98
CA MET A 213 13.65 17.55 7.95
C MET A 213 12.16 17.41 8.28
N ARG A 214 11.67 16.20 8.57
CA ARG A 214 10.28 15.93 8.96
C ARG A 214 9.87 16.82 10.12
N ASP A 215 10.63 16.80 11.21
CA ASP A 215 10.30 17.52 12.44
C ASP A 215 10.30 19.04 12.24
N SER A 216 11.09 19.55 11.28
CA SER A 216 11.05 20.97 10.90
C SER A 216 9.73 21.37 10.24
N VAL A 217 9.11 20.44 9.49
CA VAL A 217 7.81 20.61 8.83
C VAL A 217 6.67 20.32 9.81
N GLY A 218 6.87 19.38 10.74
CA GLY A 218 5.93 19.03 11.81
C GLY A 218 5.52 20.21 12.68
N ARG A 219 6.31 21.30 12.72
CA ARG A 219 5.93 22.58 13.35
C ARG A 219 4.64 23.20 12.82
N TYR A 220 4.22 22.83 11.61
CA TYR A 220 2.95 23.28 11.02
C TYR A 220 1.75 22.44 11.44
N ILE A 221 1.97 21.30 12.09
CA ILE A 221 0.94 20.38 12.56
C ILE A 221 1.01 20.36 14.08
N LYS A 222 -0.02 20.87 14.74
CA LYS A 222 -0.05 21.03 16.19
C LYS A 222 -1.36 20.52 16.75
N GLY A 223 -1.31 20.06 18.00
CA GLY A 223 -2.48 19.81 18.81
C GLY A 223 -3.17 21.12 19.23
N ARG A 224 -4.18 20.97 20.09
CA ARG A 224 -4.92 22.12 20.63
C ARG A 224 -4.08 22.94 21.60
N GLU A 225 -3.26 22.25 22.40
CA GLU A 225 -2.44 22.88 23.43
C GLU A 225 -1.15 23.49 22.87
N PRO A 226 -0.55 24.50 23.53
CA PRO A 226 0.75 25.04 23.16
C PRO A 226 1.85 23.96 23.16
N ASN A 227 2.88 24.14 22.33
CA ASN A 227 4.06 23.27 22.26
C ASN A 227 3.80 21.80 21.88
N THR A 228 2.68 21.53 21.20
CA THR A 228 2.26 20.19 20.74
C THR A 228 2.54 19.92 19.27
N GLN A 229 3.72 20.32 18.78
CA GLN A 229 4.08 20.10 17.38
C GLN A 229 4.30 18.61 17.08
N MET A 230 3.97 18.20 15.86
CA MET A 230 4.28 16.85 15.38
C MET A 230 5.78 16.64 15.28
N ILE A 231 6.23 15.49 15.77
CA ILE A 231 7.60 14.98 15.65
C ILE A 231 7.57 13.52 15.17
N THR A 232 8.71 13.05 14.69
CA THR A 232 8.96 11.62 14.47
C THR A 232 9.03 10.93 15.83
N GLY A 233 8.38 9.76 15.97
CA GLY A 233 8.34 9.01 17.22
C GLY A 233 9.74 8.66 17.71
N GLU A 234 10.00 8.93 19.00
CA GLU A 234 11.35 8.84 19.57
C GLU A 234 11.70 7.42 20.06
N ALA A 235 10.70 6.55 20.21
CA ALA A 235 10.89 5.20 20.75
C ALA A 235 11.76 4.30 19.85
N TYR A 236 11.68 4.47 18.52
CA TYR A 236 12.41 3.65 17.56
C TYR A 236 12.81 4.46 16.33
N ALA A 237 14.00 4.15 15.79
CA ALA A 237 14.43 4.72 14.52
C ALA A 237 13.49 4.30 13.37
N PRO A 238 13.16 5.20 12.42
CA PRO A 238 12.36 4.83 11.27
C PRO A 238 13.04 3.76 10.41
N TYR A 239 12.24 2.85 9.86
CA TYR A 239 12.69 1.94 8.81
C TYR A 239 13.08 2.76 7.59
N PHE A 240 14.18 2.40 6.94
CA PHE A 240 14.76 3.14 5.82
C PHE A 240 15.02 2.23 4.63
N PHE A 241 14.58 2.68 3.46
CA PHE A 241 14.78 1.98 2.20
C PHE A 241 15.21 2.96 1.10
N THR A 242 16.00 2.46 0.15
CA THR A 242 16.25 3.16 -1.11
C THR A 242 15.39 2.54 -2.20
N THR A 243 14.65 3.38 -2.92
CA THR A 243 13.77 2.98 -4.01
C THR A 243 13.88 3.96 -5.17
N GLU A 244 13.07 3.73 -6.21
CA GLU A 244 12.93 4.62 -7.34
C GLU A 244 11.47 5.00 -7.51
N LEU A 245 11.21 6.29 -7.75
CA LEU A 245 9.88 6.79 -8.04
C LEU A 245 9.95 7.75 -9.22
N ASP A 246 9.17 7.45 -10.27
CA ASP A 246 9.19 8.20 -11.54
C ASP A 246 10.61 8.40 -12.13
N GLY A 247 11.42 7.32 -12.15
CA GLY A 247 12.78 7.38 -12.70
C GLY A 247 13.81 8.05 -11.79
N LYS A 248 13.45 8.38 -10.53
CA LYS A 248 14.29 9.19 -9.64
C LYS A 248 14.59 8.42 -8.36
N LYS A 249 15.86 8.44 -7.97
CA LYS A 249 16.32 7.92 -6.67
C LYS A 249 15.48 8.56 -5.56
N THR A 250 14.92 7.72 -4.70
CA THR A 250 14.00 8.13 -3.66
C THR A 250 14.35 7.41 -2.36
N PHE A 251 14.37 8.15 -1.26
CA PHE A 251 14.48 7.57 0.07
C PHE A 251 13.08 7.37 0.64
N GLU A 252 12.76 6.13 1.02
CA GLU A 252 11.51 5.77 1.68
C GLU A 252 11.79 5.58 3.16
N THR A 253 11.00 6.24 4.02
CA THR A 253 11.03 6.02 5.46
C THR A 253 9.64 5.70 5.99
N LYS A 254 9.57 4.74 6.93
CA LYS A 254 8.35 4.33 7.63
C LYS A 254 8.58 4.34 9.12
N GLY A 255 7.61 4.82 9.88
CA GLY A 255 7.72 4.87 11.32
C GLY A 255 6.48 5.50 11.94
N THR A 256 6.59 5.87 13.20
CA THR A 256 5.52 6.54 13.93
C THR A 256 5.77 8.03 14.02
N TRP A 257 4.70 8.80 14.10
CA TRP A 257 4.72 10.21 14.47
C TRP A 257 4.00 10.36 15.80
N GLU A 258 4.31 11.41 16.54
CA GLU A 258 3.59 11.81 17.75
C GLU A 258 3.49 13.32 17.82
N LEU A 259 2.46 13.82 18.49
CA LEU A 259 2.45 15.21 18.93
C LEU A 259 3.25 15.29 20.23
N ARG A 260 4.30 16.12 20.24
CA ARG A 260 5.13 16.31 21.43
C ARG A 260 4.25 16.79 22.60
N ASN A 261 4.44 16.23 23.79
CA ASN A 261 3.64 16.57 24.98
C ASN A 261 2.12 16.31 24.84
N ASP A 262 1.73 15.38 23.97
CA ASP A 262 0.33 14.98 23.75
C ASP A 262 0.28 13.45 23.49
N PHE A 263 -0.91 12.86 23.50
CA PHE A 263 -1.13 11.42 23.33
C PHE A 263 -1.42 11.02 21.89
N MET A 264 -1.60 11.98 20.99
CA MET A 264 -1.86 11.70 19.58
C MET A 264 -0.62 11.14 18.88
N THR A 265 -0.75 9.93 18.35
CA THR A 265 0.29 9.23 17.60
C THR A 265 -0.33 8.46 16.43
N GLY A 266 0.51 8.06 15.47
CA GLY A 266 0.11 7.18 14.39
C GLY A 266 1.28 6.83 13.47
N PRO A 267 1.04 6.01 12.44
CA PRO A 267 2.06 5.68 11.45
C PRO A 267 2.22 6.76 10.38
N PHE A 268 3.40 6.78 9.76
CA PHE A 268 3.69 7.54 8.55
C PHE A 268 4.48 6.73 7.52
N VAL A 269 4.37 7.17 6.27
CA VAL A 269 5.27 6.81 5.17
C VAL A 269 5.72 8.08 4.45
N ASN A 270 7.02 8.21 4.21
CA ASN A 270 7.63 9.39 3.63
C ASN A 270 8.51 9.00 2.44
N TYR A 271 8.30 9.67 1.31
CA TYR A 271 9.09 9.51 0.09
C TYR A 271 9.82 10.82 -0.22
N ALA A 272 11.14 10.83 0.01
CA ALA A 272 12.03 11.94 -0.31
C ALA A 272 12.69 11.71 -1.68
N ILE A 273 12.11 12.29 -2.73
CA ILE A 273 12.46 12.11 -4.13
C ILE A 273 13.57 13.10 -4.51
N ILE A 274 14.71 12.58 -5.00
CA ILE A 274 15.85 13.39 -5.44
C ILE A 274 15.59 13.95 -6.84
N ASP A 275 15.15 15.20 -6.90
CA ASP A 275 14.79 15.90 -8.15
C ASP A 275 15.88 16.90 -8.55
N LYS A 276 16.93 16.36 -9.19
CA LYS A 276 18.09 17.15 -9.66
C LYS A 276 17.69 18.23 -10.67
N ARG A 277 16.67 18.00 -11.50
CA ARG A 277 16.23 18.94 -12.55
C ARG A 277 15.69 20.23 -11.97
N TYR A 278 14.98 20.14 -10.85
CA TYR A 278 14.48 21.31 -10.11
C TYR A 278 15.40 21.71 -8.94
N ASN A 279 16.59 21.09 -8.81
CA ASN A 279 17.56 21.32 -7.73
C ASN A 279 16.93 21.24 -6.32
N ARG A 280 16.09 20.22 -6.10
CA ARG A 280 15.33 20.04 -4.86
C ARG A 280 15.27 18.59 -4.43
N ILE A 281 14.87 18.39 -3.19
CA ILE A 281 14.25 17.15 -2.72
C ILE A 281 12.76 17.43 -2.63
N LEU A 282 11.98 16.70 -3.41
CA LEU A 282 10.53 16.72 -3.33
C LEU A 282 10.09 15.64 -2.34
N VAL A 283 9.37 16.03 -1.30
CA VAL A 283 8.88 15.11 -0.29
C VAL A 283 7.38 15.00 -0.39
N ILE A 284 6.91 13.76 -0.48
CA ILE A 284 5.50 13.42 -0.37
C ILE A 284 5.37 12.43 0.77
N GLU A 285 4.51 12.76 1.71
CA GLU A 285 4.40 12.06 2.98
C GLU A 285 2.94 11.83 3.32
N GLY A 286 2.62 10.60 3.68
CA GLY A 286 1.32 10.22 4.17
C GLY A 286 1.40 9.81 5.63
N PHE A 287 0.47 10.26 6.45
CA PHE A 287 0.31 9.77 7.81
C PHE A 287 -1.16 9.66 8.17
N CYS A 288 -1.51 8.83 9.15
CA CYS A 288 -2.87 8.76 9.66
C CYS A 288 -2.91 8.87 11.18
N TYR A 289 -4.04 9.37 11.67
CA TYR A 289 -4.46 9.25 13.06
C TYR A 289 -5.72 8.37 13.06
N SER A 290 -5.62 7.16 13.60
CA SER A 290 -6.75 6.22 13.65
C SER A 290 -6.73 5.42 14.96
N PRO A 291 -7.11 6.03 16.10
CA PRO A 291 -6.98 5.42 17.42
C PRO A 291 -7.87 4.18 17.64
N SER A 292 -8.88 3.98 16.81
CA SER A 292 -9.87 2.90 16.98
C SER A 292 -9.93 1.91 15.82
N ASN A 293 -9.08 2.08 14.79
CA ASN A 293 -9.08 1.21 13.61
C ASN A 293 -7.68 0.78 13.23
N GLN A 294 -7.60 -0.31 12.48
CA GLN A 294 -6.39 -0.78 11.81
C GLN A 294 -5.88 0.28 10.81
N ALA A 295 -4.58 0.52 10.84
CA ALA A 295 -3.92 1.52 10.03
C ALA A 295 -3.27 0.95 8.76
N ARG A 296 -3.04 -0.37 8.67
CA ARG A 296 -2.38 -1.01 7.51
C ARG A 296 -2.95 -0.58 6.17
N ASP A 297 -4.27 -0.66 6.03
CA ASP A 297 -4.94 -0.40 4.75
C ASP A 297 -4.96 1.10 4.44
N LEU A 298 -5.13 1.96 5.45
CA LEU A 298 -5.02 3.43 5.31
C LEU A 298 -3.62 3.84 4.85
N MET A 299 -2.58 3.20 5.41
CA MET A 299 -1.20 3.45 5.01
C MET A 299 -0.91 2.98 3.59
N LEU A 300 -1.52 1.88 3.14
CA LEU A 300 -1.43 1.43 1.76
C LEU A 300 -2.13 2.41 0.80
N GLU A 301 -3.28 2.97 1.17
CA GLU A 301 -3.97 4.00 0.38
C GLU A 301 -3.11 5.25 0.21
N LEU A 302 -2.49 5.72 1.29
CA LEU A 302 -1.55 6.84 1.27
C LEU A 302 -0.32 6.54 0.40
N GLU A 303 0.27 5.35 0.54
CA GLU A 303 1.39 4.90 -0.29
C GLU A 303 1.00 4.86 -1.77
N ALA A 304 -0.21 4.41 -2.10
CA ALA A 304 -0.72 4.37 -3.47
C ALA A 304 -0.89 5.76 -4.08
N ILE A 305 -1.35 6.75 -3.30
CA ILE A 305 -1.39 8.15 -3.73
C ILE A 305 0.03 8.64 -4.02
N ILE A 306 0.97 8.45 -3.09
CA ILE A 306 2.36 8.89 -3.24
C ILE A 306 3.01 8.28 -4.48
N LYS A 307 2.85 6.97 -4.68
CA LYS A 307 3.42 6.24 -5.82
C LYS A 307 2.82 6.63 -7.17
N SER A 308 1.74 7.41 -7.20
CA SER A 308 1.16 7.92 -8.45
C SER A 308 1.89 9.17 -8.99
N VAL A 309 2.85 9.72 -8.25
CA VAL A 309 3.55 10.95 -8.61
C VAL A 309 4.21 10.85 -9.98
N LYS A 310 4.04 11.90 -10.77
CA LYS A 310 4.80 12.16 -11.99
C LYS A 310 5.40 13.55 -11.90
N VAL A 311 6.73 13.64 -12.01
CA VAL A 311 7.40 14.94 -12.02
C VAL A 311 7.47 15.43 -13.46
N ALA A 312 6.94 16.63 -13.70
CA ALA A 312 6.92 17.20 -15.04
C ALA A 312 8.34 17.29 -15.63
N LYS A 313 8.44 17.01 -16.93
CA LYS A 313 9.66 17.35 -17.67
C LYS A 313 9.67 18.86 -17.89
N ARG A 314 10.84 19.48 -17.68
CA ARG A 314 11.06 20.87 -18.13
C ARG A 314 11.25 20.88 -19.63
#